data_AF-N4WY46-F1
#
_entry.id   AF-N4WY46-F1
#
_cell.length_a   1.000
_cell.length_b   1.000
_cell.length_c   1.000
_cell.angle_alpha   90.00
_cell.angle_beta   90.00
_cell.angle_gamma   90.00
#
_symmetry.space_group_name_H-M   'P 1'
#
loop_
_entity.id
_entity.type
_entity.pdbx_description
1 polymer ?
#
loop_
_entity_poly.entity_id
_entity_poly.type
_entity_poly.pdbx_seq_one_letter_code
_entity_poly.pdbx_strand_id
1 'polypeptide(L)'
;MAEAILREKTNHHVRSAGIFASDGQPASAQTLEVLEENGIHHSHQSTPVDETVLQWADVVLTMTANHRDLVKQQFSAYADKVYTLVEYVDSSCQKAWDQLQKAYSQLEEKKLDPSANQEAIQALKEEIDELEKKVSQVDIVDPFGSNVMIYQKTYQELNKYLELLVKKLDNKDRE
;
A
#
# COMPACT_ATOMS: atom_id res chain seq x y z
N MET A 1 -11.00 5.29 -5.83
CA MET A 1 -10.80 6.38 -4.83
C MET A 1 -9.41 6.98 -4.92
N ALA A 2 -8.33 6.21 -4.66
CA ALA A 2 -6.95 6.73 -4.66
C ALA A 2 -6.57 7.47 -5.96
N GLU A 3 -6.90 6.91 -7.13
CA GLU A 3 -6.65 7.56 -8.42
C GLU A 3 -7.28 8.97 -8.50
N ALA A 4 -8.55 9.09 -8.12
CA ALA A 4 -9.29 10.36 -8.19
C ALA A 4 -8.63 11.43 -7.31
N ILE A 5 -8.28 11.06 -6.08
CA ILE A 5 -7.62 11.97 -5.13
C ILE A 5 -6.25 12.40 -5.66
N LEU A 6 -5.46 11.47 -6.18
CA LEU A 6 -4.11 11.77 -6.65
C LEU A 6 -4.14 12.69 -7.88
N ARG A 7 -5.04 12.43 -8.85
CA ARG A 7 -5.20 13.27 -10.06
C ARG A 7 -5.45 14.74 -9.75
N GLU A 8 -6.21 15.05 -8.70
CA GLU A 8 -6.50 16.43 -8.29
C GLU A 8 -5.28 17.13 -7.64
N LYS A 9 -4.29 16.35 -7.18
CA LYS A 9 -3.14 16.88 -6.43
C LYS A 9 -1.84 16.89 -7.22
N THR A 10 -1.81 16.35 -8.44
CA THR A 10 -0.58 16.24 -9.21
C THR A 10 -0.78 16.37 -10.71
N ASN A 11 0.28 16.80 -11.41
CA ASN A 11 0.33 16.83 -12.87
C ASN A 11 0.85 15.51 -13.47
N HIS A 12 1.24 14.53 -12.65
CA HIS A 12 1.63 13.22 -13.15
C HIS A 12 0.42 12.45 -13.72
N HIS A 13 0.71 11.53 -14.64
CA HIS A 13 -0.32 10.65 -15.15
C HIS A 13 -0.61 9.55 -14.12
N VAL A 14 -1.89 9.41 -13.76
CA VAL A 14 -2.36 8.41 -12.79
C VAL A 14 -3.31 7.45 -13.48
N ARG A 15 -3.30 6.18 -13.09
CA ARG A 15 -4.29 5.16 -13.47
C ARG A 15 -4.51 4.22 -12.29
N SER A 16 -5.68 3.59 -12.20
CA SER A 16 -5.92 2.48 -11.29
C SER A 16 -6.27 1.20 -12.04
N ALA A 17 -5.94 0.07 -11.43
CA ALA A 17 -6.30 -1.26 -11.92
C ALA A 17 -6.47 -2.21 -10.72
N GLY A 18 -7.31 -3.22 -10.85
CA GLY A 18 -7.59 -4.20 -9.80
C GLY A 18 -7.13 -5.61 -10.19
N ILE A 19 -6.50 -6.31 -9.24
CA ILE A 19 -6.02 -7.69 -9.45
C ILE A 19 -7.20 -8.66 -9.69
N PHE A 20 -8.34 -8.40 -9.05
CA PHE A 20 -9.57 -9.19 -9.17
C PHE A 20 -10.72 -8.38 -9.79
N ALA A 21 -10.41 -7.30 -10.50
CA ALA A 21 -11.44 -6.44 -11.08
C ALA A 21 -12.03 -7.07 -12.34
N SER A 22 -13.36 -7.15 -12.39
CA SER A 22 -14.08 -7.29 -13.66
C SER A 22 -13.95 -5.99 -14.45
N ASP A 23 -13.80 -6.07 -15.76
CA ASP A 23 -13.65 -4.90 -16.61
C ASP A 23 -14.93 -4.07 -16.71
N GLY A 24 -14.79 -2.73 -16.73
CA GLY A 24 -15.87 -1.78 -17.01
C GLY A 24 -16.87 -1.51 -15.88
N GLN A 25 -16.63 -1.95 -14.64
CA GLN A 25 -17.51 -1.65 -13.51
C GLN A 25 -17.32 -0.21 -13.00
N PRO A 26 -18.41 0.51 -12.69
CA PRO A 26 -18.29 1.83 -12.07
C PRO A 26 -17.78 1.74 -10.63
N ALA A 27 -17.28 2.85 -10.10
CA ALA A 27 -17.00 2.96 -8.67
C ALA A 27 -18.28 2.79 -7.83
N SER A 28 -18.15 2.30 -6.59
CA SER A 28 -19.30 2.15 -5.69
C SER A 28 -19.95 3.51 -5.39
N ALA A 29 -21.27 3.51 -5.15
CA ALA A 29 -22.02 4.73 -4.84
C ALA A 29 -21.41 5.48 -3.64
N GLN A 30 -20.98 4.74 -2.60
CA GLN A 30 -20.32 5.31 -1.43
C GLN A 30 -18.96 5.95 -1.77
N THR A 31 -18.22 5.38 -2.73
CA THR A 31 -16.97 6.01 -3.21
C THR A 31 -17.27 7.33 -3.92
N LEU A 32 -18.30 7.35 -4.77
CA LEU A 32 -18.70 8.56 -5.49
C LEU A 32 -19.20 9.64 -4.55
N GLU A 33 -20.04 9.28 -3.57
CA GLU A 33 -20.54 10.17 -2.52
C GLU A 33 -19.39 10.82 -1.74
N VAL A 34 -18.44 10.03 -1.24
CA VAL A 34 -17.30 10.56 -0.48
C VAL A 34 -16.38 11.44 -1.35
N LEU A 35 -16.20 11.11 -2.64
CA LEU A 35 -15.43 11.96 -3.54
C LEU A 35 -16.15 13.29 -3.83
N GLU A 36 -17.46 13.25 -4.05
CA GLU A 36 -18.30 14.43 -4.31
C GLU A 36 -18.36 15.37 -3.10
N GLU A 37 -18.49 14.83 -1.88
CA GLU A 37 -18.41 15.59 -0.62
C GLU A 37 -17.08 16.36 -0.48
N ASN A 38 -16.01 15.86 -1.10
CA ASN A 38 -14.69 16.48 -1.11
C ASN A 38 -14.43 17.30 -2.40
N GLY A 39 -15.45 17.54 -3.22
CA GLY A 39 -15.37 18.34 -4.45
C GLY A 39 -14.73 17.63 -5.63
N ILE A 40 -14.46 16.33 -5.53
CA ILE A 40 -13.75 15.54 -6.55
C ILE A 40 -14.78 14.87 -7.45
N HIS A 41 -14.86 15.32 -8.70
CA HIS A 41 -15.71 14.69 -9.70
C HIS A 41 -14.91 13.65 -10.47
N HIS A 42 -15.35 12.39 -10.43
CA HIS A 42 -14.61 11.31 -11.06
C HIS A 42 -15.53 10.30 -11.72
N SER A 43 -15.33 10.10 -13.03
CA SER A 43 -15.92 8.97 -13.75
C SER A 43 -14.87 7.86 -13.79
N HIS A 44 -15.22 6.70 -13.22
CA HIS A 44 -14.33 5.55 -13.13
C HIS A 44 -14.95 4.36 -13.86
N GLN A 45 -14.10 3.60 -14.53
CA GLN A 45 -14.37 2.25 -15.00
C GLN A 45 -13.22 1.38 -14.52
N SER A 46 -13.55 0.26 -13.88
CA SER A 46 -12.55 -0.68 -13.40
C SER A 46 -11.81 -1.31 -14.57
N THR A 47 -10.51 -1.52 -14.39
CA THR A 47 -9.65 -2.17 -15.37
C THR A 47 -8.89 -3.28 -14.64
N PRO A 48 -8.83 -4.51 -15.18
CA PRO A 48 -8.00 -5.56 -14.60
C PRO A 48 -6.51 -5.21 -14.72
N VAL A 49 -5.70 -5.67 -13.77
CA VAL A 49 -4.24 -5.55 -13.87
C VAL A 49 -3.74 -6.48 -14.97
N ASP A 50 -3.00 -5.93 -15.93
CA ASP A 50 -2.33 -6.66 -16.99
C ASP A 50 -0.89 -6.13 -17.23
N GLU A 51 -0.15 -6.78 -18.13
CA GLU A 51 1.21 -6.34 -18.47
C GLU A 51 1.22 -4.95 -19.11
N THR A 52 0.19 -4.57 -19.86
CA THR A 52 0.09 -3.25 -20.51
C THR A 52 0.08 -2.13 -19.49
N VAL A 53 -0.72 -2.26 -18.44
CA VAL A 53 -0.82 -1.31 -17.33
C VAL A 53 0.50 -1.26 -16.56
N LEU A 54 1.09 -2.43 -16.27
CA LEU A 54 2.37 -2.50 -15.54
C LEU A 54 3.50 -1.89 -16.36
N GLN A 55 3.58 -2.16 -17.67
CA GLN A 55 4.62 -1.60 -18.54
C GLN A 55 4.52 -0.07 -18.64
N TRP A 56 3.29 0.47 -18.68
CA TRP A 56 3.05 1.91 -18.73
C TRP A 56 3.51 2.65 -17.47
N ALA A 57 3.42 2.02 -16.30
CA ALA A 57 3.67 2.69 -15.02
C ALA A 57 5.18 2.78 -14.70
N ASP A 58 5.64 3.96 -14.28
CA ASP A 58 6.98 4.14 -13.69
C ASP A 58 7.05 3.59 -12.25
N VAL A 59 5.93 3.70 -11.52
CA VAL A 59 5.75 3.17 -10.17
C VAL A 59 4.34 2.60 -10.01
N VAL A 60 4.24 1.45 -9.36
CA VAL A 60 2.97 0.78 -9.05
C VAL A 60 2.78 0.79 -7.54
N LEU A 61 1.70 1.44 -7.09
CA LEU A 61 1.37 1.58 -5.67
C LEU A 61 0.11 0.80 -5.33
N THR A 62 0.24 -0.25 -4.52
CA THR A 62 -0.87 -1.08 -4.06
C THR A 62 -1.40 -0.58 -2.72
N MET A 63 -2.68 -0.89 -2.44
CA MET A 63 -3.30 -0.50 -1.17
C MET A 63 -2.90 -1.43 -0.02
N THR A 64 -2.52 -2.68 -0.31
CA THR A 64 -2.12 -3.67 0.69
C THR A 64 -0.86 -4.44 0.25
N ALA A 65 -0.15 -5.01 1.23
CA ALA A 65 0.98 -5.91 1.02
C ALA A 65 0.57 -7.17 0.25
N ASN A 66 -0.62 -7.71 0.54
CA ASN A 66 -1.12 -8.87 -0.22
C ASN A 66 -1.29 -8.55 -1.71
N HIS A 67 -1.81 -7.37 -2.06
CA HIS A 67 -1.88 -6.94 -3.46
C HIS A 67 -0.48 -6.78 -4.08
N ARG A 68 0.47 -6.20 -3.35
CA ARG A 68 1.87 -6.07 -3.80
C ARG A 68 2.47 -7.44 -4.12
N ASP A 69 2.33 -8.38 -3.18
CA ASP A 69 2.96 -9.69 -3.27
C ASP A 69 2.32 -10.54 -4.39
N LEU A 70 1.00 -10.46 -4.58
CA LEU A 70 0.32 -11.08 -5.72
C LEU A 70 0.81 -10.52 -7.06
N VAL A 71 0.94 -9.20 -7.21
CA VAL A 71 1.46 -8.59 -8.44
C VAL A 71 2.91 -9.02 -8.68
N LYS A 72 3.76 -9.02 -7.65
CA LYS A 72 5.16 -9.46 -7.76
C LYS A 72 5.29 -10.93 -8.13
N GLN A 73 4.42 -11.79 -7.59
CA GLN A 73 4.42 -13.21 -7.89
C GLN A 73 3.94 -13.49 -9.32
N GLN A 74 2.87 -12.82 -9.76
CA GLN A 74 2.29 -13.03 -11.09
C GLN A 74 3.09 -12.35 -12.20
N PHE A 75 3.69 -11.19 -11.91
CA PHE A 75 4.40 -10.34 -12.88
C PHE A 75 5.80 -9.98 -12.38
N SER A 76 6.63 -11.00 -12.16
CA SER A 76 7.96 -10.87 -11.56
C SER A 76 8.90 -9.90 -12.29
N ALA A 77 8.70 -9.71 -13.60
CA ALA A 77 9.47 -8.76 -14.42
C ALA A 77 9.32 -7.29 -13.99
N TYR A 78 8.27 -6.95 -13.24
CA TYR A 78 7.99 -5.59 -12.77
C TYR A 78 8.11 -5.45 -11.24
N ALA A 79 8.66 -6.45 -10.56
CA ALA A 79 8.68 -6.50 -9.10
C ALA A 79 9.49 -5.36 -8.45
N ASP A 80 10.44 -4.79 -9.20
CA ASP A 80 11.30 -3.68 -8.79
C ASP A 80 10.57 -2.34 -8.66
N LYS A 81 9.41 -2.19 -9.30
CA LYS A 81 8.61 -0.96 -9.26
C LYS A 81 7.26 -1.09 -8.56
N VAL A 82 7.01 -2.24 -7.91
CA VAL A 82 5.76 -2.52 -7.20
C VAL A 82 5.97 -2.35 -5.69
N TYR A 83 5.23 -1.43 -5.09
CA TYR A 83 5.28 -1.11 -3.68
C TYR A 83 3.86 -0.93 -3.12
N THR A 84 3.68 -1.00 -1.81
CA THR A 84 2.48 -0.45 -1.17
C THR A 84 2.55 1.08 -1.11
N LEU A 85 1.40 1.75 -1.06
CA LEU A 85 1.38 3.21 -0.93
C LEU A 85 2.13 3.68 0.31
N VAL A 86 1.84 3.08 1.47
CA VAL A 86 2.39 3.50 2.75
C VAL A 86 3.90 3.25 2.81
N GLU A 87 4.40 2.08 2.37
CA GLU A 87 5.83 1.79 2.38
C GLU A 87 6.60 2.71 1.42
N TYR A 88 5.98 3.10 0.31
CA TYR A 88 6.61 3.99 -0.63
C TYR A 88 6.73 5.41 -0.08
N VAL A 89 5.72 5.94 0.61
CA VAL A 89 5.74 7.34 1.06
C VAL A 89 6.38 7.52 2.43
N ASP A 90 6.37 6.49 3.28
CA ASP A 90 6.88 6.56 4.64
C ASP A 90 8.12 5.68 4.83
N SER A 91 9.29 6.32 4.80
CA SER A 91 10.58 5.67 5.08
C SER A 91 10.69 5.05 6.49
N SER A 92 9.82 5.44 7.44
CA SER A 92 9.79 4.80 8.75
C SER A 92 9.21 3.39 8.68
N CYS A 93 8.28 3.13 7.75
CA CYS A 93 7.75 1.79 7.48
C CYS A 93 8.82 0.90 6.85
N GLN A 94 9.65 1.44 5.95
CA GLN A 94 10.81 0.70 5.41
C GLN A 94 11.76 0.27 6.53
N LYS A 95 12.08 1.18 7.46
CA LYS A 95 12.93 0.84 8.61
C LYS A 95 12.32 -0.21 9.52
N ALA A 96 11.01 -0.15 9.74
CA ALA A 96 10.29 -1.16 10.52
C ALA A 96 10.30 -2.53 9.83
N TRP A 97 10.15 -2.58 8.51
CA TRP A 97 10.28 -3.80 7.70
C TRP A 97 11.69 -4.40 7.77
N ASP A 98 12.72 -3.57 7.59
CA ASP A 98 14.12 -4.02 7.67
C ASP A 98 14.45 -4.58 9.07
N GLN A 99 13.93 -3.93 10.12
CA GLN A 99 14.04 -4.39 11.51
C GLN A 99 13.31 -5.72 11.72
N LEU A 100 12.09 -5.85 11.19
CA LEU A 100 11.28 -7.07 11.31
C LEU A 100 11.97 -8.26 10.64
N GLN A 101 12.48 -8.08 9.42
CA GLN A 101 13.20 -9.13 8.69
C GLN A 101 14.47 -9.56 9.44
N LYS A 102 15.21 -8.60 10.00
CA LYS A 102 16.39 -8.88 10.82
C LYS A 102 16.02 -9.63 12.11
N ALA A 103 14.96 -9.23 12.79
CA ALA A 103 14.48 -9.88 14.01
C ALA A 103 14.04 -11.33 13.74
N TYR A 104 13.36 -11.58 12.61
CA TYR A 104 13.02 -12.93 12.17
C TYR A 104 14.23 -13.82 11.91
N SER A 105 15.24 -13.31 11.20
CA SER A 105 16.50 -14.03 10.98
C SER A 105 17.20 -14.38 12.30
N GLN A 106 17.26 -13.44 13.25
CA GLN A 106 17.85 -13.67 14.57
C GLN A 106 17.07 -14.67 15.41
N LEU A 107 15.74 -14.65 15.33
CA LEU A 107 14.88 -15.61 16.01
C LEU A 107 15.12 -17.03 15.48
N GLU A 108 15.29 -17.19 14.16
CA GLU A 108 15.59 -18.47 13.53
C GLU A 108 16.94 -19.02 13.97
N GLU A 109 18.00 -18.20 13.95
CA GLU A 109 19.33 -18.55 14.45
C GLU A 109 19.30 -19.02 15.91
N LYS A 110 18.62 -18.27 16.80
CA LYS A 110 18.51 -18.64 18.22
C LYS A 110 17.68 -19.89 18.48
N LYS A 111 16.68 -20.18 17.64
CA LYS A 111 15.89 -21.42 17.76
C LYS A 111 16.70 -22.67 17.39
N LEU A 112 17.71 -22.51 16.53
CA LEU A 112 18.60 -23.59 16.10
C LEU A 112 19.74 -23.86 17.10
N ASP A 113 20.04 -22.91 17.99
CA ASP A 113 21.03 -23.06 19.05
C ASP A 113 20.43 -23.74 20.31
N PRO A 114 20.87 -24.97 20.66
CA PRO A 114 20.38 -25.68 21.85
C PRO A 114 20.70 -24.98 23.18
N SER A 115 21.63 -24.03 23.19
CA SER A 115 22.05 -23.27 24.36
C SER A 115 21.31 -21.93 24.53
N ALA A 116 20.41 -21.58 23.59
CA ALA A 116 19.72 -20.30 23.60
C ALA A 116 18.80 -20.15 24.82
N ASN A 117 18.95 -19.02 25.52
CA ASN A 117 18.09 -18.65 26.64
C ASN A 117 16.65 -18.44 26.15
N GLN A 118 15.69 -19.14 26.77
CA GLN A 118 14.27 -19.00 26.50
C GLN A 118 13.76 -17.56 26.69
N GLU A 119 14.30 -16.80 27.66
CA GLU A 119 13.94 -15.38 27.86
C GLU A 119 14.34 -14.52 26.65
N ALA A 120 15.50 -14.79 26.06
CA ALA A 120 15.99 -14.03 24.91
C ALA A 120 15.18 -14.34 23.63
N ILE A 121 14.67 -15.56 23.51
CA ILE A 121 13.74 -15.95 22.44
C ILE A 121 12.39 -15.26 22.65
N GLN A 122 11.92 -15.17 23.89
CA GLN A 122 10.66 -14.52 24.22
C GLN A 122 10.70 -13.01 23.96
N ALA A 123 11.79 -12.32 24.36
CA ALA A 123 11.98 -10.90 24.06
C ALA A 123 11.99 -10.59 22.55
N LEU A 124 12.62 -11.45 21.74
CA LEU A 124 12.62 -11.31 20.28
C LEU A 124 11.22 -11.48 19.68
N LYS A 125 10.41 -12.40 20.21
CA LYS A 125 9.01 -12.57 19.76
C LYS A 125 8.16 -11.34 20.08
N GLU A 126 8.36 -10.72 21.24
CA GLU A 126 7.64 -9.49 21.62
C GLU A 126 8.05 -8.32 20.74
N GLU A 127 9.35 -8.16 20.45
CA GLU A 127 9.85 -7.17 19.50
C GLU A 127 9.27 -7.38 18.10
N ILE A 128 9.20 -8.64 17.63
CA ILE A 128 8.57 -9.00 16.37
C ILE A 128 7.09 -8.60 16.37
N ASP A 129 6.30 -8.91 17.41
CA ASP A 129 4.88 -8.55 17.48
C ASP A 129 4.64 -7.03 17.44
N GLU A 130 5.51 -6.23 18.09
CA GLU A 130 5.45 -4.77 18.01
C GLU A 130 5.81 -4.24 16.62
N LEU A 131 6.85 -4.80 16.00
CA LEU A 131 7.27 -4.44 14.65
C LEU A 131 6.21 -4.85 13.63
N GLU A 132 5.59 -6.02 13.78
CA GLU A 132 4.46 -6.47 12.98
C GLU A 132 3.26 -5.54 13.12
N LYS A 133 2.95 -5.03 14.31
CA LYS A 133 1.88 -4.02 14.47
C LYS A 133 2.18 -2.72 13.72
N LYS A 134 3.43 -2.26 13.76
CA LYS A 134 3.87 -1.06 13.00
C LYS A 134 3.85 -1.30 11.49
N VAL A 135 4.29 -2.48 11.05
CA VAL A 135 4.31 -2.89 9.64
C VAL A 135 2.91 -3.20 9.13
N SER A 136 2.02 -3.76 9.94
CA SER A 136 0.61 -4.01 9.61
C SER A 136 -0.16 -2.71 9.36
N GLN A 137 0.38 -1.57 9.79
CA GLN A 137 -0.17 -0.24 9.52
C GLN A 137 0.10 0.25 8.08
N VAL A 138 0.79 -0.57 7.27
CA VAL A 138 1.16 -0.28 5.88
C VAL A 138 0.00 -0.56 4.90
N ASP A 139 -1.05 -1.24 5.37
CA ASP A 139 -2.21 -1.60 4.57
C ASP A 139 -3.36 -0.60 4.74
N ILE A 140 -3.85 -0.08 3.62
CA ILE A 140 -5.09 0.68 3.55
C ILE A 140 -6.20 -0.31 3.17
N VAL A 141 -7.09 -0.57 4.12
CA VAL A 141 -8.17 -1.54 3.96
C VAL A 141 -9.21 -1.01 2.98
N ASP A 142 -9.62 -1.88 2.04
CA ASP A 142 -10.69 -1.58 1.09
C ASP A 142 -12.05 -1.50 1.84
N PRO A 143 -12.76 -0.36 1.78
CA PRO A 143 -14.05 -0.19 2.44
C PRO A 143 -15.20 -0.90 1.71
N PHE A 144 -14.95 -1.65 0.63
CA PHE A 144 -15.99 -2.30 -0.17
C PHE A 144 -17.02 -3.07 0.68
N GLY A 145 -18.31 -2.82 0.44
CA GLY A 145 -19.42 -3.42 1.19
C GLY A 145 -19.66 -2.85 2.60
N SER A 146 -18.84 -1.91 3.08
CA SER A 146 -18.99 -1.29 4.40
C SER A 146 -19.91 -0.05 4.37
N ASN A 147 -20.12 0.57 5.53
CA ASN A 147 -20.90 1.81 5.66
C ASN A 147 -20.10 3.06 5.25
N VAL A 148 -20.82 4.17 4.97
CA VAL A 148 -20.23 5.44 4.49
C VAL A 148 -19.15 6.00 5.42
N MET A 149 -19.27 5.85 6.75
CA MET A 149 -18.25 6.33 7.68
C MET A 149 -16.90 5.62 7.48
N ILE A 150 -16.91 4.34 7.08
CA ILE A 150 -15.68 3.61 6.76
C ILE A 150 -15.07 4.16 5.48
N TYR A 151 -15.86 4.43 4.43
CA TYR A 151 -15.37 5.08 3.22
C TYR A 151 -14.76 6.46 3.49
N GLN A 152 -15.38 7.27 4.36
CA GLN A 152 -14.85 8.58 4.76
C GLN A 152 -13.51 8.44 5.51
N LYS A 153 -13.38 7.46 6.40
CA LYS A 153 -12.11 7.17 7.09
C LYS A 153 -11.02 6.73 6.10
N THR A 154 -11.34 5.81 5.20
CA THR A 154 -10.41 5.38 4.14
C THR A 154 -10.00 6.56 3.27
N TYR A 155 -10.93 7.46 2.93
CA TYR A 155 -10.62 8.67 2.18
C TYR A 155 -9.61 9.55 2.92
N GLN A 156 -9.83 9.81 4.22
CA GLN A 156 -8.91 10.62 5.03
C GLN A 156 -7.51 10.01 5.11
N GLU A 157 -7.45 8.69 5.29
CA GLU A 157 -6.21 7.93 5.32
C GLU A 157 -5.47 8.00 3.97
N LEU A 158 -6.17 7.72 2.87
CA LEU A 158 -5.63 7.84 1.52
C LEU A 158 -5.13 9.26 1.25
N ASN A 159 -5.93 10.27 1.56
CA ASN A 159 -5.58 11.66 1.32
C ASN A 159 -4.28 12.04 2.03
N LYS A 160 -4.10 11.61 3.29
CA LYS A 160 -2.86 11.84 4.05
C LYS A 160 -1.64 11.23 3.35
N TYR A 161 -1.70 9.96 2.94
CA TYR A 161 -0.55 9.30 2.32
C TYR A 161 -0.29 9.80 0.90
N LEU A 162 -1.34 10.14 0.14
CA LEU A 162 -1.21 10.74 -1.18
C LEU A 162 -0.60 12.16 -1.12
N GLU A 163 -0.86 12.93 -0.07
CA GLU A 163 -0.15 14.21 0.15
C GLU A 163 1.34 14.03 0.42
N LEU A 164 1.72 12.97 1.13
CA LEU A 164 3.13 12.60 1.31
C LEU A 164 3.75 12.12 -0.02
N LEU A 165 3.00 11.37 -0.81
CA LEU A 165 3.41 10.93 -2.14
C LEU A 165 3.73 12.13 -3.04
N VAL A 166 2.81 13.09 -3.15
CA VAL A 166 3.00 14.28 -4.00
C VAL A 166 4.25 15.06 -3.58
N LYS A 167 4.46 15.28 -2.28
CA LYS A 167 5.69 15.92 -1.78
C LYS A 167 6.95 15.15 -2.16
N LYS A 168 6.90 13.81 -2.12
CA LYS A 168 8.03 12.95 -2.50
C LYS A 168 8.30 13.01 -4.00
N LEU A 169 7.27 13.07 -4.84
CA LEU A 169 7.38 13.18 -6.29
C LEU A 169 7.92 14.57 -6.71
N ASP A 170 7.34 15.65 -6.17
CA ASP A 170 7.78 17.03 -6.45
C ASP A 170 9.24 17.29 -6.07
N ASN A 171 9.75 16.62 -5.02
CA ASN A 171 11.15 16.72 -4.61
C ASN A 171 12.08 15.98 -5.58
N LYS A 172 11.65 14.85 -6.15
CA LYS A 172 12.43 14.12 -7.16
C LYS A 172 12.52 14.86 -8.48
N ASP A 173 11.49 15.62 -8.85
CA ASP A 173 11.50 16.42 -10.09
C ASP A 173 12.45 17.63 -10.02
N ARG A 174 12.99 17.95 -8.84
CA ARG A 174 13.93 19.07 -8.61
C ARG A 174 15.41 18.65 -8.61
N GLU A 175 15.71 17.35 -8.67
CA GLU A 175 17.07 16.78 -8.71
C GLU A 175 17.47 16.38 -10.13
#